data_AF-A0A239A424-F1
#
_entry.id   AF-A0A239A424-F1
#
_cell.length_a   1.000
_cell.length_b   1.000
_cell.length_c   1.000
_cell.angle_alpha   90.00
_cell.angle_beta   90.00
_cell.angle_gamma   90.00
#
_symmetry.space_group_name_H-M   'P 1'
#
loop_
_entity.id
_entity.type
_entity.pdbx_description
1 polymer ?
#
loop_
_entity_poly.entity_id
_entity_poly.type
_entity_poly.pdbx_seq_one_letter_code
_entity_poly.pdbx_strand_id
1 'polypeptide(L)'
;MKTDLYTKSILTVIAVALSIIVLKDIAIIPQAHAGSTHTDIPVVNSNYGLVPVNEDGSINVRLVNTEQLDVNIKNIDTYDELRVDLRRINTSDELDINLDEIGGGWIRNGGPIPVKIEQ
;
A
#
# COMPACT_ATOMS: atom_id res chain seq x y z
N MET A 1 28.36 34.65 59.40
CA MET A 1 26.99 34.90 58.86
C MET A 1 26.97 35.16 57.35
N LYS A 2 27.93 35.87 56.75
CA LYS A 2 27.94 36.16 55.29
C LYS A 2 28.18 34.95 54.39
N THR A 3 28.96 33.98 54.85
CA THR A 3 29.26 32.71 54.14
C THR A 3 28.03 31.83 53.96
N ASP A 4 27.12 31.82 54.93
CA ASP A 4 25.90 31.01 54.90
C ASP A 4 24.93 31.46 53.80
N LEU A 5 24.86 32.78 53.56
CA LEU A 5 24.03 33.37 52.51
C LEU A 5 24.57 33.09 51.10
N TYR A 6 25.90 33.11 50.94
CA TYR A 6 26.57 32.78 49.69
C TYR A 6 26.35 31.31 49.32
N THR A 7 26.63 30.39 50.24
CA THR A 7 26.43 28.95 50.01
C THR A 7 24.97 28.64 49.72
N LYS A 8 24.02 29.25 50.44
CA LYS A 8 22.58 29.06 50.21
C LYS A 8 22.16 29.55 48.82
N SER A 9 22.66 30.71 48.36
CA SER A 9 22.38 31.19 47.00
C SER A 9 22.92 30.25 45.92
N ILE A 10 24.16 29.77 46.06
CA ILE A 10 24.77 28.84 45.09
C ILE A 10 24.00 27.52 45.03
N LEU A 11 23.60 27.00 46.19
CA LEU A 11 22.84 25.75 46.30
C LEU A 11 21.48 25.87 45.62
N THR A 12 20.83 27.03 45.77
CA THR A 12 19.52 27.30 45.16
C THR A 12 19.63 27.35 43.63
N VAL A 13 20.68 27.99 43.10
CA VAL A 13 20.93 28.07 41.66
C VAL A 13 21.18 26.68 41.06
N ILE A 14 22.01 25.86 41.73
CA ILE A 14 22.31 24.49 41.29
C ILE A 14 21.04 23.62 41.34
N ALA A 15 20.22 23.74 42.38
CA ALA A 15 18.96 23.01 42.49
C ALA A 15 17.99 23.35 41.35
N VAL A 16 17.85 24.63 41.01
CA VAL A 16 17.01 25.08 39.88
C VAL A 16 17.52 24.53 38.55
N ALA A 17 18.83 24.58 38.32
CA ALA A 17 19.43 24.04 37.09
C ALA A 17 19.20 22.52 36.95
N LEU A 18 19.37 21.77 38.05
CA LEU A 18 19.10 20.33 38.08
C LEU A 18 17.62 20.01 37.87
N SER A 19 16.70 20.78 38.45
CA SER A 19 15.26 20.61 38.21
C SER A 19 14.87 20.78 36.75
N ILE A 20 15.49 21.72 36.02
CA ILE A 20 15.23 21.93 34.58
C ILE A 20 15.74 20.75 33.75
N ILE A 21 16.90 20.17 34.08
CA ILE A 21 17.45 19.00 33.40
C ILE A 21 16.53 17.79 33.59
N VAL A 22 16.09 17.55 34.83
CA VAL A 22 15.15 16.45 35.13
C VAL A 22 13.83 16.63 34.38
N LEU A 23 13.30 17.85 34.29
CA LEU A 23 12.08 18.13 33.51
C LEU A 23 12.23 17.88 32.01
N LYS A 24 13.45 17.99 31.45
CA LYS A 24 13.73 17.63 30.05
C LYS A 24 13.84 16.12 29.84
N ASP A 25 14.39 15.41 30.82
CA ASP A 25 14.61 13.96 30.75
C ASP A 25 13.33 13.15 31.06
N ILE A 26 12.42 13.73 31.85
CA ILE A 26 11.05 13.19 31.94
C ILE A 26 10.42 13.43 30.58
N ALA A 27 10.35 12.37 29.76
CA ALA A 27 9.68 12.32 28.47
C ALA A 27 8.15 12.48 28.61
N ILE A 28 7.70 13.62 29.16
CA ILE A 28 6.29 14.03 29.29
C ILE A 28 5.65 14.08 27.90
N ILE A 29 6.45 14.43 26.88
CA ILE A 29 6.07 14.32 25.48
C ILE A 29 6.75 13.05 24.95
N PRO A 30 5.99 11.99 24.62
CA PRO A 30 6.57 10.81 24.00
C PRO A 30 7.20 11.22 22.68
N GLN A 31 8.50 10.94 22.52
CA GLN A 31 9.17 11.12 21.24
C GLN A 31 8.60 10.10 20.26
N ALA A 32 7.96 10.58 19.20
CA ALA A 32 7.47 9.74 18.11
C ALA A 32 8.68 9.25 17.30
N HIS A 33 9.25 8.12 17.72
CA HIS A 33 10.21 7.39 16.90
C HIS A 33 9.46 6.79 15.72
N ALA A 34 9.51 7.47 14.57
CA ALA A 34 9.22 6.85 13.28
C ALA A 34 10.39 5.90 12.96
N GLY A 35 10.40 4.75 13.62
CA GLY A 35 11.22 3.63 13.19
C GLY A 35 10.65 3.17 11.85
N SER A 36 11.25 3.61 10.74
CA SER A 36 11.11 2.92 9.47
C SER A 36 11.88 1.62 9.59
N THR A 37 11.34 0.69 10.37
CA THR A 37 11.76 -0.68 10.30
C THR A 37 11.23 -1.20 8.97
N HIS A 38 12.08 -1.14 7.94
CA HIS A 38 11.98 -2.04 6.80
C HIS A 38 12.23 -3.44 7.34
N THR A 39 11.24 -3.95 8.06
CA THR A 39 11.21 -5.35 8.41
C THR A 39 10.77 -6.08 7.16
N ASP A 40 11.75 -6.61 6.43
CA ASP A 40 11.62 -7.89 5.76
C ASP A 40 11.31 -8.96 6.82
N ILE A 41 10.18 -8.85 7.53
CA ILE A 41 9.67 -9.96 8.33
C ILE A 41 9.17 -10.95 7.29
N PRO A 42 9.79 -12.13 7.17
CA PRO A 42 9.13 -13.22 6.47
C PRO A 42 7.89 -13.52 7.31
N VAL A 43 6.74 -13.13 6.78
CA VAL A 43 5.46 -13.40 7.41
C VAL A 43 5.23 -14.90 7.33
N VAL A 44 5.72 -15.61 8.34
CA VAL A 44 5.49 -17.06 8.49
C VAL A 44 4.04 -17.22 8.91
N ASN A 45 3.19 -17.63 7.97
CA ASN A 45 1.75 -17.90 8.13
C ASN A 45 0.85 -16.67 8.37
N SER A 46 0.72 -15.78 7.39
CA SER A 46 -0.48 -14.94 7.32
C SER A 46 -1.06 -14.95 5.91
N ASN A 47 -2.40 -14.98 5.82
CA ASN A 47 -3.15 -15.00 4.55
C ASN A 47 -3.06 -13.67 3.77
N TYR A 48 -2.20 -12.74 4.20
CA TYR A 48 -1.98 -11.47 3.55
C TYR A 48 -0.48 -11.15 3.51
N GLY A 49 -0.07 -10.41 2.49
CA GLY A 49 1.26 -9.84 2.39
C GLY A 49 1.16 -8.31 2.44
N LEU A 50 2.10 -7.67 3.14
CA LEU A 50 2.27 -6.23 3.03
C LEU A 50 3.01 -5.95 1.71
N VAL A 51 2.45 -5.09 0.88
CA VAL A 51 3.05 -4.67 -0.40
C VAL A 51 3.36 -3.18 -0.31
N PRO A 52 4.58 -2.74 -0.67
CA PRO A 52 4.90 -1.32 -0.71
C PRO A 52 4.03 -0.59 -1.75
N VAL A 53 3.66 0.63 -1.42
CA VAL A 53 2.94 1.55 -2.32
C VAL A 53 3.94 2.45 -3.04
N ASN A 54 3.68 2.76 -4.30
CA ASN A 54 4.43 3.74 -5.07
C ASN A 54 4.14 5.18 -4.57
N GLU A 55 4.95 6.16 -4.98
CA GLU A 55 4.76 7.58 -4.60
C GLU A 55 3.42 8.17 -5.06
N ASP A 56 2.88 7.64 -6.16
CA ASP A 56 1.57 8.01 -6.72
C ASP A 56 0.39 7.26 -6.05
N GLY A 57 0.68 6.41 -5.05
CA GLY A 57 -0.32 5.59 -4.34
C GLY A 57 -0.72 4.31 -5.08
N SER A 58 -0.13 4.00 -6.25
CA SER A 58 -0.39 2.77 -6.97
C SER A 58 0.35 1.57 -6.38
N ILE A 59 -0.10 0.35 -6.73
CA ILE A 59 0.55 -0.91 -6.35
C ILE A 59 0.76 -1.73 -7.62
N ASN A 60 2.01 -2.11 -7.90
CA ASN A 60 2.36 -2.98 -9.02
C ASN A 60 2.65 -4.39 -8.51
N VAL A 61 1.82 -5.36 -8.90
CA VAL A 61 1.95 -6.76 -8.47
C VAL A 61 2.23 -7.65 -9.68
N ARG A 62 3.25 -8.51 -9.58
CA ARG A 62 3.52 -9.58 -10.55
C ARG A 62 3.49 -10.94 -9.86
N LEU A 63 2.54 -11.78 -10.25
CA LEU A 63 2.47 -13.17 -9.82
C LEU A 63 3.22 -14.04 -10.83
N VAL A 64 4.20 -14.82 -10.36
CA VAL A 64 5.06 -15.64 -11.22
C VAL A 64 4.66 -17.12 -11.21
N ASN A 65 4.09 -17.61 -10.12
CA ASN A 65 3.72 -19.02 -9.97
C ASN A 65 2.46 -19.17 -9.11
N THR A 66 1.28 -19.05 -9.73
CA THR A 66 0.00 -19.29 -9.07
C THR A 66 -0.87 -20.17 -9.94
N GLU A 67 -1.41 -21.25 -9.40
CA GLU A 67 -2.32 -22.13 -10.13
C GLU A 67 -3.68 -21.46 -10.37
N GLN A 68 -4.15 -20.69 -9.38
CA GLN A 68 -5.41 -19.97 -9.45
C GLN A 68 -5.28 -18.63 -8.73
N LEU A 69 -5.84 -17.58 -9.34
CA LEU A 69 -5.92 -16.24 -8.77
C LEU A 69 -7.40 -15.83 -8.74
N ASP A 70 -7.93 -15.60 -7.54
CA ASP A 70 -9.24 -15.02 -7.33
C ASP A 70 -9.08 -13.53 -6.97
N VAL A 71 -9.66 -12.65 -7.79
CA VAL A 71 -9.61 -11.19 -7.59
C VAL A 71 -11.03 -10.68 -7.42
N ASN A 72 -11.32 -10.14 -6.24
CA ASN A 72 -12.60 -9.49 -5.95
C ASN A 72 -12.39 -7.99 -5.81
N ILE A 73 -12.92 -7.22 -6.76
CA ILE A 73 -12.84 -5.77 -6.78
C ILE A 73 -14.13 -5.20 -6.18
N LYS A 74 -14.02 -4.37 -5.14
CA LYS A 74 -15.16 -3.74 -4.45
C LYS A 74 -14.97 -2.23 -4.36
N ASN A 75 -16.07 -1.49 -4.30
CA ASN A 75 -16.10 -0.02 -4.16
C ASN A 75 -15.26 0.70 -5.22
N ILE A 76 -15.53 0.40 -6.49
CA ILE A 76 -14.90 1.12 -7.60
C ILE A 76 -15.62 2.47 -7.73
N ASP A 77 -14.98 3.53 -7.23
CA ASP A 77 -15.45 4.91 -7.37
C ASP A 77 -14.74 5.57 -8.57
N THR A 78 -15.08 5.14 -9.77
CA THR A 78 -14.60 5.72 -11.03
C THR A 78 -15.73 6.45 -11.74
N TYR A 79 -15.44 7.60 -12.36
CA TYR A 79 -16.43 8.29 -13.18
C TYR A 79 -16.71 7.55 -14.50
N ASP A 80 -15.72 6.80 -14.98
CA ASP A 80 -15.78 6.00 -16.20
C ASP A 80 -15.85 4.49 -15.89
N GLU A 81 -16.02 3.66 -16.93
CA GLU A 81 -16.02 2.20 -16.82
C GLU A 81 -14.65 1.64 -16.40
N LEU A 82 -14.66 0.54 -15.64
CA LEU A 82 -13.43 -0.18 -15.29
C LEU A 82 -12.84 -0.83 -16.55
N ARG A 83 -11.74 -0.27 -17.05
CA ARG A 83 -11.00 -0.84 -18.16
C ARG A 83 -10.17 -2.06 -17.71
N VAL A 84 -10.38 -3.19 -18.38
CA VAL A 84 -9.58 -4.42 -18.19
C VAL A 84 -8.92 -4.79 -19.52
N ASP A 85 -7.60 -4.75 -19.58
CA ASP A 85 -6.84 -5.10 -20.79
C ASP A 85 -6.39 -6.58 -20.73
N LEU A 86 -7.03 -7.43 -21.53
CA LEU A 86 -6.68 -8.86 -21.66
C LEU A 86 -5.86 -9.08 -22.92
N ARG A 87 -4.62 -9.59 -22.78
CA ARG A 87 -3.74 -9.87 -23.92
C ARG A 87 -3.84 -11.29 -24.46
N ARG A 88 -4.10 -12.26 -23.58
CA ARG A 88 -4.18 -13.67 -23.93
C ARG A 88 -5.05 -14.38 -22.90
N ILE A 89 -5.94 -15.24 -23.40
CA ILE A 89 -6.71 -16.19 -22.61
C ILE A 89 -6.37 -17.57 -23.15
N ASN A 90 -6.08 -18.51 -22.26
CA ASN A 90 -5.83 -19.91 -22.60
C ASN A 90 -6.68 -20.78 -21.68
N THR A 91 -7.71 -21.41 -22.22
CA THR A 91 -8.65 -22.27 -21.50
C THR A 91 -8.81 -23.57 -22.26
N SER A 92 -9.03 -24.68 -21.55
CA SER A 92 -9.33 -25.99 -22.15
C SER A 92 -10.78 -26.11 -22.61
N ASP A 93 -11.66 -25.31 -22.02
CA ASP A 93 -13.09 -25.39 -22.21
C ASP A 93 -13.59 -24.25 -23.12
N GLU A 94 -14.81 -24.37 -23.61
CA GLU A 94 -15.45 -23.34 -24.43
C GLU A 94 -15.62 -22.04 -23.64
N LEU A 95 -15.20 -20.91 -24.25
CA LEU A 95 -15.32 -19.59 -23.65
C LEU A 95 -16.42 -18.81 -24.38
N ASP A 96 -17.58 -18.73 -23.73
CA ASP A 96 -18.69 -17.92 -24.21
C ASP A 96 -18.35 -16.42 -24.10
N ILE A 97 -18.36 -15.72 -25.24
CA ILE A 97 -18.07 -14.30 -25.32
C ILE A 97 -19.17 -13.56 -26.08
N ASN A 98 -19.64 -12.45 -25.51
CA ASN A 98 -20.51 -11.51 -26.21
C ASN A 98 -19.62 -10.47 -26.89
N LEU A 99 -19.70 -10.38 -28.22
CA LEU A 99 -18.98 -9.36 -29.00
C LEU A 99 -19.98 -8.37 -29.58
N ASP A 100 -19.67 -7.09 -29.40
CA ASP A 100 -20.43 -5.99 -29.98
C ASP A 100 -19.85 -5.57 -31.34
N GLU A 101 -18.51 -5.56 -31.47
CA GLU A 101 -17.80 -5.10 -32.66
C GLU A 101 -16.53 -5.92 -32.93
N ILE A 102 -16.26 -6.21 -34.22
CA ILE A 102 -15.01 -6.81 -34.69
C ILE A 102 -14.48 -6.06 -35.90
N GLY A 103 -13.20 -5.67 -35.87
CA GLY A 103 -12.53 -5.06 -37.03
C GLY A 103 -13.18 -3.77 -37.56
N GLY A 104 -13.85 -2.98 -36.71
CA GLY A 104 -14.54 -1.74 -37.12
C GLY A 104 -16.00 -1.92 -37.56
N GLY A 105 -16.55 -3.14 -37.44
CA GLY A 105 -17.91 -3.48 -37.84
C GLY A 105 -18.72 -4.07 -36.70
N TRP A 106 -19.90 -3.50 -36.45
CA TRP A 106 -20.87 -3.99 -35.47
C TRP A 106 -21.38 -5.38 -35.86
N ILE A 107 -21.48 -6.28 -34.88
CA ILE A 107 -22.04 -7.61 -35.07
C ILE A 107 -23.57 -7.52 -35.01
N ARG A 108 -24.23 -7.94 -36.09
CA ARG A 108 -25.69 -7.98 -36.16
C ARG A 108 -26.20 -9.33 -35.68
N ASN A 109 -27.14 -9.29 -34.74
CA ASN A 109 -27.76 -10.45 -34.10
C ASN A 109 -28.17 -11.54 -35.11
N GLY A 110 -27.54 -12.71 -35.03
CA GLY A 110 -27.98 -13.94 -35.70
C GLY A 110 -27.31 -14.30 -37.03
N GLY A 111 -26.36 -13.51 -37.53
CA GLY A 111 -25.57 -13.85 -38.72
C GLY A 111 -24.26 -14.58 -38.40
N PRO A 112 -23.75 -15.46 -39.28
CA PRO A 112 -22.44 -16.07 -39.11
C PRO A 112 -21.32 -15.02 -39.15
N ILE A 113 -20.28 -15.19 -38.33
CA ILE A 113 -19.11 -14.31 -38.28
C ILE A 113 -18.19 -14.63 -39.48
N PRO A 114 -17.91 -13.68 -40.37
CA PRO A 114 -16.99 -13.90 -41.49
C PRO A 114 -15.55 -13.99 -40.97
N VAL A 115 -14.92 -15.15 -41.13
CA VAL A 115 -13.51 -15.37 -40.76
C VAL A 115 -12.64 -15.55 -42.01
N LYS A 116 -11.42 -15.03 -41.96
CA LYS A 116 -10.41 -15.24 -43.01
C LYS A 116 -9.40 -16.27 -42.51
N ILE A 117 -9.26 -17.36 -43.25
CA ILE A 117 -8.29 -18.42 -42.95
C ILE A 117 -7.01 -18.07 -43.71
N GLU A 118 -5.90 -17.85 -43.00
CA GLU A 118 -4.58 -17.80 -43.62
C GLU A 118 -4.10 -19.24 -43.87
N GLN A 119 -3.76 -19.54 -45.14
CA GLN A 119 -3.18 -20.82 -45.58
C GLN A 119 -1.65 -20.74 -45.58
#